data_AF-A0A8K0N729-F1
#
_entry.id   AF-A0A8K0N729-F1
#
_cell.length_a   1.000
_cell.length_b   1.000
_cell.length_c   1.000
_cell.angle_alpha   90.00
_cell.angle_beta   90.00
_cell.angle_gamma   90.00
#
_symmetry.space_group_name_H-M   'P 1'
#
loop_
_entity.id
_entity.type
_entity.pdbx_description
1 polymer ?
#
loop_
_entity_poly.entity_id
_entity_poly.type
_entity_poly.pdbx_seq_one_letter_code
_entity_poly.pdbx_strand_id
1 'polypeptide(L)'
;MGFLSHKIERSEVKPGDHIYAWRALFTYSHHGIYVGGSKVVHFTRKKDTSGTNSSNSSGLSSGVPSPCPTFPDCGFQQPDSGVILSCLDCFLGNGSLHRFEYGVPPSVFLAKVRGGTCTTAESDPPETVISRAMFLLQNGFGNYDLFENNCEDFALYCKTGLLSLDELGIGRSGQASSFIGVPLAALCSTPFKLLVAGPVGMATVTAGMYCAGRYITDIGVRKDVVKVAVEDLAANLGWQPPHEEETAEKGGSERVVALLPMEEQTPK
;
A
#
# COMPACT_ATOMS: atom_id res chain seq x y z
N MET A 1 -8.26 21.55 -14.33
CA MET A 1 -8.00 20.10 -14.35
C MET A 1 -8.67 19.49 -15.58
N GLY A 2 -7.91 18.75 -16.40
CA GLY A 2 -8.46 18.11 -17.60
C GLY A 2 -9.35 16.93 -17.23
N PHE A 3 -10.62 16.96 -17.66
CA PHE A 3 -11.68 15.99 -17.31
C PHE A 3 -11.34 14.50 -17.59
N LEU A 4 -10.28 14.21 -18.34
CA LEU A 4 -10.02 12.87 -18.89
C LEU A 4 -8.70 12.23 -18.45
N SER A 5 -7.64 12.98 -18.15
CA SER A 5 -6.31 12.37 -17.98
C SER A 5 -5.81 12.27 -16.55
N HIS A 6 -6.39 12.97 -15.57
CA HIS A 6 -5.86 13.13 -14.19
C HIS A 6 -4.42 13.67 -14.13
N LYS A 7 -3.86 14.03 -15.29
CA LYS A 7 -2.52 14.57 -15.43
C LYS A 7 -2.51 15.97 -14.83
N ILE A 8 -1.51 16.23 -14.00
CA ILE A 8 -1.30 17.53 -13.35
C ILE A 8 0.12 18.00 -13.59
N GLU A 9 0.32 19.32 -13.55
CA GLU A 9 1.64 19.94 -13.58
C GLU A 9 2.33 19.82 -12.20
N ARG A 10 3.66 19.91 -12.21
CA ARG A 10 4.46 19.85 -10.97
C ARG A 10 4.16 20.98 -9.98
N SER A 11 3.63 22.10 -10.45
CA SER A 11 3.19 23.22 -9.61
C SER A 11 1.83 22.99 -8.95
N GLU A 12 1.06 22.01 -9.41
CA GLU A 12 -0.30 21.73 -8.92
C GLU A 12 -0.34 20.67 -7.82
N VAL A 13 0.73 19.89 -7.64
CA VAL A 13 0.82 18.85 -6.60
C VAL A 13 1.05 19.47 -5.23
N LYS A 14 0.30 18.99 -4.23
CA LYS A 14 0.35 19.47 -2.84
C LYS A 14 0.74 18.36 -1.88
N PRO A 15 1.45 18.66 -0.78
CA PRO A 15 1.71 17.67 0.27
C PRO A 15 0.41 16.98 0.70
N GLY A 16 0.44 15.65 0.82
CA GLY A 16 -0.72 14.81 1.09
C GLY A 16 -1.49 14.35 -0.16
N ASP A 17 -1.10 14.78 -1.37
CA ASP A 17 -1.67 14.25 -2.61
C ASP A 17 -1.22 12.80 -2.83
N HIS A 18 -2.18 11.94 -3.15
CA HIS A 18 -1.92 10.62 -3.73
C HIS A 18 -1.67 10.83 -5.23
N ILE A 19 -0.44 10.55 -5.64
CA ILE A 19 0.02 10.67 -7.01
C ILE A 19 0.34 9.31 -7.61
N TYR A 20 0.27 9.23 -8.92
CA TYR A 20 0.66 8.03 -9.64
C TYR A 20 1.28 8.32 -11.00
N ALA A 21 2.05 7.37 -11.50
CA ALA A 21 2.64 7.40 -12.83
C ALA A 21 2.35 6.11 -13.58
N TRP A 22 1.87 6.21 -14.81
CA TRP A 22 1.74 5.04 -15.69
C TRP A 22 3.12 4.47 -16.06
N ARG A 23 3.24 3.15 -16.03
CA ARG A 23 4.47 2.39 -16.30
C ARG A 23 4.23 1.37 -17.41
N ALA A 24 5.32 0.88 -17.99
CA ALA A 24 5.35 -0.15 -19.05
C ALA A 24 4.24 -0.01 -20.11
N LEU A 25 4.24 1.10 -20.87
CA LEU A 25 3.21 1.39 -21.88
C LEU A 25 1.77 1.36 -21.35
N PHE A 26 1.54 1.94 -20.17
CA PHE A 26 0.23 2.00 -19.53
C PHE A 26 -0.32 0.62 -19.17
N THR A 27 0.52 -0.34 -18.78
CA THR A 27 0.03 -1.60 -18.20
C THR A 27 -0.31 -1.42 -16.72
N TYR A 28 0.56 -0.76 -15.94
CA TYR A 28 0.26 -0.30 -14.55
C TYR A 28 0.22 1.21 -14.40
N SER A 29 -0.38 1.65 -13.30
CA SER A 29 0.08 2.78 -12.48
C SER A 29 0.96 2.37 -11.28
N HIS A 30 1.98 3.17 -10.98
CA HIS A 30 2.74 3.11 -9.72
C HIS A 30 2.33 4.29 -8.83
N HIS A 31 1.98 4.00 -7.57
CA HIS A 31 1.30 4.93 -6.67
C HIS A 31 2.19 5.37 -5.50
N GLY A 32 1.95 6.57 -4.97
CA GLY A 32 2.68 7.11 -3.83
C GLY A 32 2.03 8.36 -3.24
N ILE A 33 2.50 8.75 -2.06
CA ILE A 33 2.07 9.96 -1.35
C ILE A 33 3.14 11.03 -1.50
N TYR A 34 2.78 12.16 -2.09
CA TYR A 34 3.66 13.32 -2.15
C TYR A 34 3.73 13.99 -0.77
N VAL A 35 4.92 14.12 -0.20
CA VAL A 35 5.12 14.65 1.17
C VAL A 35 5.71 16.07 1.18
N GLY A 36 5.84 16.70 0.00
CA GLY A 36 6.43 18.03 -0.15
C GLY A 36 7.93 17.99 -0.49
N GLY A 37 8.49 19.14 -0.85
CA GLY A 37 9.93 19.27 -1.13
C GLY A 37 10.45 18.32 -2.22
N SER A 38 9.64 18.06 -3.25
CA SER A 38 9.93 17.11 -4.32
C SER A 38 10.13 15.67 -3.84
N LYS A 39 9.49 15.25 -2.75
CA LYS A 39 9.61 13.91 -2.17
C LYS A 39 8.30 13.14 -2.19
N VAL A 40 8.42 11.82 -2.35
CA VAL A 40 7.33 10.87 -2.44
C VAL A 40 7.66 9.68 -1.55
N VAL A 41 6.70 9.29 -0.71
CA VAL A 41 6.76 8.03 0.02
C VAL A 41 5.90 7.02 -0.72
N HIS A 42 6.43 5.85 -1.03
CA HIS A 42 5.69 4.82 -1.76
C HIS A 42 6.13 3.42 -1.37
N PHE A 43 5.27 2.44 -1.62
CA PHE A 43 5.57 1.03 -1.38
C PHE A 43 6.24 0.38 -2.61
N THR A 44 7.23 -0.47 -2.39
CA THR A 44 7.94 -1.27 -3.40
C THR A 44 8.34 -2.62 -2.80
N ARG A 45 8.22 -3.71 -3.56
CA ARG A 45 8.61 -5.06 -3.11
C ARG A 45 10.08 -5.12 -2.66
N LYS A 46 10.35 -5.93 -1.63
CA LYS A 46 11.68 -6.41 -1.26
C LYS A 46 12.34 -7.15 -2.43
N LYS A 47 13.62 -6.89 -2.65
CA LYS A 47 14.43 -7.72 -3.56
C LYS A 47 14.87 -8.95 -2.77
N ASP A 48 14.33 -10.12 -3.10
CA ASP A 48 14.74 -11.36 -2.45
C ASP A 48 16.22 -11.63 -2.78
N THR A 49 17.11 -11.35 -1.82
CA THR A 49 18.50 -11.80 -1.83
C THR A 49 18.60 -13.27 -1.45
N SER A 50 17.90 -14.13 -2.19
CA SER A 50 18.17 -15.57 -2.20
C SER A 50 18.63 -15.95 -3.59
N GLY A 51 19.92 -16.23 -3.71
CA GLY A 51 20.62 -16.44 -4.97
C GLY A 51 20.00 -17.57 -5.79
N THR A 52 19.73 -17.31 -7.07
CA THR A 52 19.86 -18.27 -8.17
C THR A 52 20.00 -17.47 -9.46
N ASN A 53 21.09 -17.73 -10.19
CA ASN A 53 21.31 -17.23 -11.55
C ASN A 53 20.16 -17.71 -12.45
N SER A 54 19.34 -16.80 -12.96
CA SER A 54 18.46 -17.08 -14.10
C SER A 54 18.43 -15.87 -15.01
N SER A 55 19.09 -16.06 -16.15
CA SER A 55 19.15 -15.16 -17.29
C SER A 55 17.80 -15.09 -18.01
N ASN A 56 17.50 -13.88 -18.48
CA ASN A 56 16.49 -13.51 -19.47
C ASN A 56 15.01 -13.71 -19.13
N SER A 57 14.43 -12.68 -18.52
CA SER A 57 13.24 -12.06 -19.09
C SER A 57 13.29 -10.54 -18.88
N SER A 58 13.04 -9.81 -19.95
CA SER A 58 13.12 -8.36 -20.08
C SER A 58 12.02 -7.66 -19.28
N GLY A 59 12.31 -7.28 -18.04
CA GLY A 59 11.50 -6.37 -17.22
C GLY A 59 12.44 -5.40 -16.51
N LEU A 60 12.23 -4.10 -16.73
CA LEU A 60 13.13 -3.01 -16.34
C LEU A 60 13.62 -3.14 -14.88
N SER A 61 14.94 -3.24 -14.77
CA SER A 61 15.74 -3.36 -13.56
C SER A 61 15.32 -2.38 -12.45
N SER A 62 14.89 -2.91 -11.29
CA SER A 62 15.32 -2.37 -9.99
C SER A 62 16.69 -2.95 -9.63
N GLY A 63 17.64 -2.80 -10.57
CA GLY A 63 19.05 -2.79 -10.23
C GLY A 63 19.26 -1.66 -9.23
N VAL A 64 20.23 -1.80 -8.32
CA VAL A 64 20.62 -0.77 -7.35
C VAL A 64 20.48 0.59 -8.04
N PRO A 65 19.57 1.48 -7.58
CA PRO A 65 19.34 2.73 -8.27
C PRO A 65 20.69 3.41 -8.43
N SER A 66 20.98 3.91 -9.63
CA SER A 66 22.05 4.89 -9.72
C SER A 66 21.75 5.95 -8.66
N PRO A 67 22.72 6.30 -7.79
CA PRO A 67 22.50 7.24 -6.71
C PRO A 67 21.79 8.47 -7.26
N CYS A 68 20.70 8.90 -6.61
CA CYS A 68 19.98 10.07 -7.08
C CYS A 68 20.96 11.26 -7.06
N PRO A 69 21.21 11.92 -8.21
CA PRO A 69 22.24 12.95 -8.28
C PRO A 69 21.84 14.23 -7.53
N THR A 70 20.55 14.38 -7.22
CA THR A 70 19.98 15.64 -6.71
C THR A 70 19.54 15.55 -5.25
N PHE A 71 19.13 14.36 -4.78
CA PHE A 71 18.56 14.19 -3.45
C PHE A 71 19.32 13.07 -2.71
N PRO A 72 20.13 13.39 -1.69
CA PRO A 72 20.96 12.39 -1.01
C PRO A 72 20.15 11.37 -0.21
N ASP A 73 18.93 11.73 0.19
CA ASP A 73 17.97 10.89 0.91
C ASP A 73 17.02 10.12 -0.02
N CYS A 74 17.12 10.31 -1.34
CA CYS A 74 16.30 9.56 -2.29
C CYS A 74 16.77 8.11 -2.37
N GLY A 75 15.83 7.20 -2.12
CA GLY A 75 16.08 5.78 -1.97
C GLY A 75 16.13 5.32 -0.51
N PHE A 76 15.93 6.24 0.45
CA PHE A 76 15.90 5.88 1.87
C PHE A 76 14.76 4.91 2.17
N GLN A 77 15.08 3.82 2.86
CA GLN A 77 14.16 2.77 3.26
C GLN A 77 14.70 2.07 4.50
N GLN A 78 13.82 1.74 5.45
CA GLN A 78 14.16 0.84 6.55
C GLN A 78 14.27 -0.62 6.07
N PRO A 79 15.17 -1.44 6.63
CA PRO A 79 15.32 -2.84 6.25
C PRO A 79 13.98 -3.58 6.32
N ASP A 80 13.61 -4.30 5.27
CA ASP A 80 12.37 -5.11 5.25
C ASP A 80 11.04 -4.32 5.37
N SER A 81 11.05 -3.00 5.29
CA SER A 81 9.82 -2.19 5.43
C SER A 81 8.89 -2.23 4.21
N GLY A 82 9.45 -2.49 3.03
CA GLY A 82 8.79 -2.32 1.73
C GLY A 82 8.43 -0.86 1.37
N VAL A 83 8.64 0.12 2.26
CA VAL A 83 8.30 1.52 2.05
C VAL A 83 9.57 2.33 1.84
N ILE A 84 9.59 3.14 0.78
CA ILE A 84 10.75 3.90 0.35
C ILE A 84 10.39 5.39 0.19
N LEU A 85 11.33 6.25 0.56
CA LEU A 85 11.32 7.68 0.28
C LEU A 85 12.15 7.94 -0.98
N SER A 86 11.54 8.53 -2.00
CA SER A 86 12.22 8.92 -3.23
C SER A 86 11.95 10.37 -3.59
N CYS A 87 12.75 10.93 -4.48
CA CYS A 87 12.41 12.20 -5.11
C CYS A 87 11.33 12.00 -6.18
N LEU A 88 10.61 13.07 -6.51
CA LEU A 88 9.54 13.04 -7.50
C LEU A 88 10.03 12.57 -8.88
N ASP A 89 11.23 12.96 -9.30
CA ASP A 89 11.79 12.52 -10.60
C ASP A 89 12.06 11.01 -10.62
N CYS A 90 12.66 10.45 -9.57
CA CYS A 90 12.88 9.00 -9.46
C CYS A 90 11.54 8.24 -9.36
N PHE A 91 10.57 8.77 -8.60
CA PHE A 91 9.22 8.20 -8.52
C PHE A 91 8.50 8.19 -9.87
N LEU A 92 8.67 9.21 -10.71
CA LEU A 92 8.06 9.28 -12.03
C LEU A 92 8.83 8.47 -13.08
N GLY A 93 10.16 8.38 -12.97
CA GLY A 93 11.04 7.96 -14.06
C GLY A 93 10.72 8.72 -15.34
N ASN A 94 10.33 8.02 -16.39
CA ASN A 94 9.90 8.64 -17.67
C ASN A 94 8.38 8.84 -17.77
N GLY A 95 7.63 8.61 -16.69
CA GLY A 95 6.17 8.73 -16.64
C GLY A 95 5.68 10.17 -16.47
N SER A 96 4.41 10.40 -16.79
CA SER A 96 3.72 11.65 -16.46
C SER A 96 3.16 11.61 -15.03
N LEU A 97 3.11 12.78 -14.38
CA LEU A 97 2.51 12.96 -13.06
C LEU A 97 0.98 13.00 -13.18
N HIS A 98 0.31 12.17 -12.39
CA HIS A 98 -1.13 12.17 -12.25
C HIS A 98 -1.52 12.22 -10.78
N ARG A 99 -2.70 12.76 -10.49
CA ARG A 99 -3.29 12.77 -9.16
C ARG A 99 -4.49 11.83 -9.09
N PHE A 100 -4.54 11.02 -8.04
CA PHE A 100 -5.68 10.17 -7.72
C PHE A 100 -6.80 11.00 -7.09
N GLU A 101 -8.04 10.80 -7.49
CA GLU A 101 -9.20 11.57 -7.01
C GLU A 101 -9.98 10.83 -5.89
N TYR A 102 -10.34 11.55 -4.85
CA TYR A 102 -11.13 11.06 -3.71
C TYR A 102 -12.49 11.77 -3.65
N GLY A 103 -13.47 11.16 -3.00
CA GLY A 103 -14.82 11.72 -2.85
C GLY A 103 -15.53 11.94 -4.19
N VAL A 104 -15.17 11.19 -5.23
CA VAL A 104 -15.80 11.39 -6.54
C VAL A 104 -17.24 10.90 -6.52
N PRO A 105 -18.19 11.60 -7.16
CA PRO A 105 -19.56 11.11 -7.27
C PRO A 105 -19.62 9.74 -7.97
N PRO A 106 -20.57 8.86 -7.62
CA PRO A 106 -20.73 7.55 -8.28
C PRO A 106 -20.83 7.62 -9.80
N SER A 107 -21.44 8.68 -10.35
CA SER A 107 -21.52 8.90 -11.79
C SER A 107 -20.15 9.15 -12.43
N VAL A 108 -19.28 9.92 -11.78
CA VAL A 108 -17.90 10.15 -12.23
C VAL A 108 -17.10 8.85 -12.13
N PHE A 109 -17.22 8.14 -11.01
CA PHE A 109 -16.55 6.85 -10.81
C PHE A 109 -16.92 5.82 -11.89
N LEU A 110 -18.22 5.67 -12.17
CA LEU A 110 -18.73 4.73 -13.18
C LEU A 110 -18.35 5.11 -14.62
N ALA A 111 -18.16 6.41 -14.89
CA ALA A 111 -17.72 6.91 -16.20
C ALA A 111 -16.22 6.64 -16.47
N LYS A 112 -15.42 6.40 -15.43
CA LYS A 112 -13.99 6.08 -15.58
C LYS A 112 -13.82 4.60 -15.90
N VAL A 113 -13.30 4.33 -17.10
CA VAL A 113 -13.10 2.96 -17.59
C VAL A 113 -11.90 2.28 -16.92
N ARG A 114 -10.94 3.06 -16.40
CA ARG A 114 -9.69 2.55 -15.84
C ARG A 114 -9.66 2.65 -14.31
N GLY A 115 -9.43 1.52 -13.64
CA GLY A 115 -9.16 1.46 -12.20
C GLY A 115 -7.86 2.16 -11.82
N GLY A 116 -7.59 2.32 -10.52
CA GLY A 116 -6.36 2.97 -10.06
C GLY A 116 -6.30 4.48 -10.29
N THR A 117 -7.44 5.16 -10.42
CA THR A 117 -7.47 6.60 -10.77
C THR A 117 -8.34 7.45 -9.86
N CYS A 118 -9.39 6.87 -9.26
CA CYS A 118 -10.29 7.55 -8.35
C CYS A 118 -11.03 6.57 -7.44
N THR A 119 -11.60 7.08 -6.35
CA THR A 119 -12.48 6.36 -5.42
C THR A 119 -13.62 7.25 -4.92
N THR A 120 -14.75 6.65 -4.54
CA THR A 120 -15.84 7.38 -3.88
C THR A 120 -15.56 7.65 -2.39
N ALA A 121 -14.55 7.00 -1.81
CA ALA A 121 -14.13 7.26 -0.43
C ALA A 121 -13.57 8.68 -0.26
N GLU A 122 -13.90 9.30 0.87
CA GLU A 122 -13.31 10.58 1.26
C GLU A 122 -11.86 10.42 1.73
N SER A 123 -11.04 11.43 1.46
CA SER A 123 -9.69 11.52 2.01
C SER A 123 -9.72 12.14 3.40
N ASP A 124 -8.88 11.64 4.29
CA ASP A 124 -8.50 12.34 5.51
C ASP A 124 -7.66 13.60 5.20
N PRO A 125 -7.50 14.52 6.18
CA PRO A 125 -6.70 15.73 6.02
C PRO A 125 -5.24 15.46 5.64
N PRO A 126 -4.61 16.33 4.83
CA PRO A 126 -3.22 16.15 4.35
C PRO A 126 -2.20 15.84 5.45
N GLU A 127 -2.33 16.45 6.61
CA GLU A 127 -1.44 16.28 7.75
C GLU A 127 -1.49 14.84 8.27
N THR A 128 -2.69 14.27 8.40
CA THR A 128 -2.90 12.87 8.81
C THR A 128 -2.39 11.90 7.75
N VAL A 129 -2.51 12.25 6.47
CA VAL A 129 -2.01 11.44 5.35
C VAL A 129 -0.49 11.38 5.36
N ILE A 130 0.16 12.54 5.48
CA ILE A 130 1.62 12.64 5.54
C ILE A 130 2.14 11.92 6.78
N SER A 131 1.50 12.12 7.94
CA SER A 131 1.87 11.45 9.19
C SER A 131 1.86 9.92 9.03
N ARG A 132 0.82 9.36 8.40
CA ARG A 132 0.74 7.91 8.13
C ARG A 132 1.83 7.43 7.18
N ALA A 133 2.01 8.12 6.06
CA ALA A 133 3.03 7.74 5.09
C ALA A 133 4.43 7.75 5.71
N MET A 134 4.76 8.78 6.50
CA MET A 134 6.04 8.88 7.19
C MET A 134 6.18 7.85 8.31
N PHE A 135 5.11 7.53 9.04
CA PHE A 135 5.12 6.47 10.05
C PHE A 135 5.41 5.11 9.41
N LEU A 136 4.76 4.79 8.29
CA LEU A 136 4.97 3.54 7.56
C LEU A 136 6.34 3.48 6.85
N LEU A 137 6.93 4.62 6.50
CA LEU A 137 8.33 4.66 6.05
C LEU A 137 9.29 4.13 7.13
N GLN A 138 8.99 4.40 8.40
CA GLN A 138 9.82 3.99 9.54
C GLN A 138 9.49 2.58 10.07
N ASN A 139 8.23 2.17 9.96
CA ASN A 139 7.73 0.93 10.58
C ASN A 139 7.31 -0.15 9.56
N GLY A 140 7.37 0.16 8.27
CA GLY A 140 6.92 -0.71 7.20
C GLY A 140 5.40 -0.76 7.02
N PHE A 141 5.00 -1.38 5.91
CA PHE A 141 3.58 -1.58 5.52
C PHE A 141 3.22 -3.06 5.31
N GLY A 142 4.07 -3.97 5.79
CA GLY A 142 3.83 -5.42 5.75
C GLY A 142 4.28 -6.10 4.47
N ASN A 143 4.21 -7.45 4.48
CA ASN A 143 4.62 -8.32 3.38
C ASN A 143 3.40 -8.73 2.53
N TYR A 144 2.91 -7.79 1.70
CA TYR A 144 1.98 -8.12 0.61
C TYR A 144 2.73 -8.19 -0.71
N ASP A 145 2.39 -9.19 -1.54
CA ASP A 145 3.17 -9.56 -2.73
C ASP A 145 2.46 -9.20 -4.06
N LEU A 146 3.27 -8.76 -5.05
CA LEU A 146 3.04 -8.72 -6.53
C LEU A 146 2.48 -7.48 -7.29
N PHE A 147 2.81 -6.24 -6.87
CA PHE A 147 2.82 -4.95 -7.64
C PHE A 147 1.54 -4.48 -8.38
N GLU A 148 1.48 -3.16 -8.63
CA GLU A 148 0.28 -2.34 -8.94
C GLU A 148 -0.68 -2.21 -7.75
N ASN A 149 -1.31 -3.30 -7.33
CA ASN A 149 -2.32 -3.27 -6.25
C ASN A 149 -1.72 -2.79 -4.92
N ASN A 150 -0.61 -3.37 -4.48
CA ASN A 150 -0.06 -3.07 -3.14
C ASN A 150 0.40 -1.60 -2.96
N CYS A 151 0.84 -0.94 -4.04
CA CYS A 151 1.20 0.48 -3.95
C CYS A 151 -0.05 1.38 -3.97
N GLU A 152 -1.10 0.96 -4.67
CA GLU A 152 -2.42 1.60 -4.59
C GLU A 152 -3.02 1.42 -3.19
N ASP A 153 -2.97 0.22 -2.62
CA ASP A 153 -3.47 -0.10 -1.27
C ASP A 153 -2.71 0.69 -0.20
N PHE A 154 -1.38 0.79 -0.31
CA PHE A 154 -0.56 1.66 0.54
C PHE A 154 -1.05 3.11 0.49
N ALA A 155 -1.25 3.65 -0.70
CA ALA A 155 -1.66 5.03 -0.86
C ALA A 155 -3.13 5.25 -0.43
N LEU A 156 -4.02 4.31 -0.71
CA LEU A 156 -5.41 4.30 -0.24
C LEU A 156 -5.47 4.26 1.28
N TYR A 157 -4.70 3.40 1.94
CA TYR A 157 -4.60 3.35 3.39
C TYR A 157 -4.06 4.65 3.97
N CYS A 158 -2.99 5.20 3.39
CA CYS A 158 -2.45 6.50 3.81
C CYS A 158 -3.48 7.62 3.66
N LYS A 159 -4.40 7.53 2.70
CA LYS A 159 -5.42 8.57 2.45
C LYS A 159 -6.69 8.41 3.28
N THR A 160 -7.08 7.19 3.60
CA THR A 160 -8.42 6.89 4.16
C THR A 160 -8.38 6.24 5.54
N GLY A 161 -7.28 5.53 5.83
CA GLY A 161 -7.09 4.72 7.02
C GLY A 161 -7.86 3.41 6.95
N LEU A 162 -8.48 3.12 5.79
CA LEU A 162 -9.30 1.95 5.57
C LEU A 162 -8.43 0.78 5.09
N LEU A 163 -8.69 -0.39 5.65
CA LEU A 163 -8.15 -1.67 5.20
C LEU A 163 -9.31 -2.64 4.98
N SER A 164 -9.14 -3.55 4.03
CA SER A 164 -10.06 -4.66 3.84
C SER A 164 -9.88 -5.67 4.97
N LEU A 165 -10.97 -6.28 5.46
CA LEU A 165 -10.86 -7.31 6.51
C LEU A 165 -10.03 -8.53 6.08
N ASP A 166 -9.93 -8.77 4.77
CA ASP A 166 -9.06 -9.80 4.17
C ASP A 166 -7.57 -9.49 4.39
N GLU A 167 -7.19 -8.20 4.42
CA GLU A 167 -5.82 -7.73 4.62
C GLU A 167 -5.38 -7.76 6.10
N LEU A 168 -6.33 -7.88 7.04
CA LEU A 168 -6.03 -7.85 8.48
C LEU A 168 -5.73 -9.26 9.04
N GLY A 169 -5.75 -10.31 8.20
CA GLY A 169 -5.45 -11.68 8.62
C GLY A 169 -6.42 -12.27 9.66
N ILE A 170 -7.57 -11.61 9.90
CA ILE A 170 -8.59 -12.05 10.85
C ILE A 170 -9.41 -13.18 10.21
N GLY A 171 -8.85 -14.38 10.24
CA GLY A 171 -9.56 -15.66 10.29
C GLY A 171 -10.65 -15.89 9.24
N ARG A 172 -10.25 -16.17 7.99
CA ARG A 172 -11.02 -17.06 7.09
C ARG A 172 -10.10 -18.02 6.37
N SER A 173 -9.98 -19.23 6.90
CA SER A 173 -9.67 -20.41 6.10
C SER A 173 -10.82 -20.62 5.11
N GLY A 174 -10.62 -20.19 3.88
CA GLY A 174 -11.62 -20.34 2.82
C GLY A 174 -10.97 -20.11 1.48
N GLN A 175 -10.44 -21.20 0.92
CA GLN A 175 -10.05 -21.34 -0.49
C GLN A 175 -10.50 -20.19 -1.38
N ALA A 176 -9.55 -19.29 -1.67
CA ALA A 176 -9.47 -18.43 -2.83
C ALA A 176 -10.79 -17.82 -3.35
N SER A 177 -11.11 -16.59 -2.90
CA SER A 177 -11.91 -15.67 -3.72
C SER A 177 -11.05 -15.09 -4.84
N SER A 178 -10.59 -15.96 -5.75
CA SER A 178 -9.90 -15.51 -6.95
C SER A 178 -10.88 -14.77 -7.84
N PHE A 179 -10.62 -13.48 -8.02
CA PHE A 179 -11.02 -12.67 -9.15
C PHE A 179 -11.15 -13.48 -10.44
N ILE A 180 -12.38 -13.74 -10.89
CA ILE A 180 -12.79 -13.59 -12.28
C ILE A 180 -14.20 -13.01 -12.21
N GLY A 181 -14.47 -11.98 -13.02
CA GLY A 181 -15.68 -11.17 -13.01
C GLY A 181 -16.98 -11.96 -12.89
N VAL A 182 -18.01 -11.26 -12.40
CA VAL A 182 -19.41 -11.71 -12.23
C VAL A 182 -19.66 -13.06 -12.91
N PRO A 183 -19.99 -14.13 -12.15
CA PRO A 183 -19.96 -15.49 -12.64
C PRO A 183 -20.62 -15.55 -14.02
N LEU A 184 -19.89 -16.06 -15.02
CA LEU A 184 -20.41 -16.28 -16.37
C LEU A 184 -21.76 -17.03 -16.34
N ALA A 185 -22.02 -17.79 -15.27
CA ALA A 185 -23.30 -18.43 -14.98
C ALA A 185 -24.49 -17.46 -14.79
N ALA A 186 -24.27 -16.24 -14.30
CA ALA A 186 -25.31 -15.20 -14.18
C ALA A 186 -25.78 -14.68 -15.54
N LEU A 187 -24.91 -14.69 -16.56
CA LEU A 187 -25.26 -14.36 -17.96
C LEU A 187 -26.23 -15.39 -18.57
N CYS A 188 -26.28 -16.60 -18.02
CA CYS A 188 -27.16 -17.66 -18.49
C CYS A 188 -28.59 -17.55 -17.90
N SER A 189 -28.84 -16.63 -16.98
CA SER A 189 -30.19 -16.35 -16.47
C SER A 189 -31.05 -15.65 -17.54
N THR A 190 -32.33 -16.00 -17.59
CA THR A 190 -33.24 -15.76 -18.71
C THR A 190 -33.46 -14.31 -19.16
N PRO A 191 -33.40 -13.24 -18.32
CA PRO A 191 -33.58 -11.88 -18.83
C PRO A 191 -32.34 -11.34 -19.59
N PHE A 192 -31.14 -11.83 -19.28
CA PHE A 192 -29.92 -11.34 -19.96
C PHE A 192 -29.77 -11.89 -21.37
N LYS A 193 -30.22 -13.13 -21.65
CA LYS A 193 -30.10 -13.76 -22.98
C LYS A 193 -30.65 -12.92 -24.13
N LEU A 194 -31.73 -12.16 -23.90
CA LEU A 194 -32.31 -11.25 -24.90
C LEU A 194 -31.46 -9.98 -25.12
N LEU A 195 -30.77 -9.50 -24.07
CA LEU A 195 -29.88 -8.34 -24.13
C LEU A 195 -28.52 -8.67 -24.76
N VAL A 196 -28.10 -9.94 -24.75
CA VAL A 196 -26.87 -10.42 -25.40
C VAL A 196 -27.06 -10.77 -26.89
N ALA A 197 -28.21 -10.43 -27.48
CA ALA A 197 -28.52 -10.73 -28.87
C ALA A 197 -27.70 -9.84 -29.83
N GLY A 198 -26.44 -10.23 -30.05
CA GLY A 198 -25.52 -9.60 -31.00
C GLY A 198 -24.29 -8.96 -30.35
N PRO A 199 -23.25 -8.61 -31.13
CA PRO A 199 -21.97 -8.12 -30.62
C PRO A 199 -22.09 -6.84 -29.76
N VAL A 200 -22.99 -5.93 -30.14
CA VAL A 200 -23.23 -4.68 -29.39
C VAL A 200 -23.90 -4.96 -28.05
N GLY A 201 -24.91 -5.82 -28.02
CA GLY A 201 -25.60 -6.22 -26.78
C GLY A 201 -24.65 -6.88 -25.79
N MET A 202 -23.81 -7.80 -26.26
CA MET A 202 -22.74 -8.40 -25.45
C MET A 202 -21.79 -7.34 -24.89
N ALA A 203 -21.28 -6.44 -25.73
CA ALA A 203 -20.35 -5.39 -25.28
C ALA A 203 -20.98 -4.47 -24.22
N THR A 204 -22.25 -4.07 -24.39
CA THR A 204 -22.97 -3.24 -23.41
C THR A 204 -23.16 -3.97 -22.08
N VAL A 205 -23.54 -5.24 -22.10
CA VAL A 205 -23.71 -6.06 -20.88
C VAL A 205 -22.38 -6.21 -20.16
N THR A 206 -21.31 -6.56 -20.87
CA THR A 206 -19.97 -6.70 -20.29
C THR A 206 -19.47 -5.40 -19.68
N ALA A 207 -19.63 -4.27 -20.39
CA ALA A 207 -19.25 -2.95 -19.86
C ALA A 207 -20.06 -2.57 -18.61
N GLY A 208 -21.38 -2.79 -18.64
CA GLY A 208 -22.26 -2.52 -17.49
C GLY A 208 -21.88 -3.36 -16.26
N MET A 209 -21.60 -4.65 -16.45
CA MET A 209 -21.17 -5.55 -15.38
C MET A 209 -19.78 -5.19 -14.84
N TYR A 210 -18.85 -4.78 -15.70
CA TYR A 210 -17.54 -4.29 -15.30
C TYR A 210 -17.66 -3.02 -14.44
N CYS A 211 -18.43 -2.02 -14.88
CA CYS A 211 -18.64 -0.78 -14.13
C CYS A 211 -19.35 -1.04 -12.80
N ALA A 212 -20.39 -1.88 -12.78
CA ALA A 212 -21.08 -2.26 -11.55
C ALA A 212 -20.15 -3.02 -10.59
N GLY A 213 -19.35 -3.96 -11.11
CA GLY A 213 -18.35 -4.71 -10.37
C GLY A 213 -17.33 -3.78 -9.71
N ARG A 214 -16.72 -2.86 -10.47
CA ARG A 214 -15.80 -1.86 -9.92
C ARG A 214 -16.43 -1.02 -8.82
N TYR A 215 -17.69 -0.63 -8.99
CA TYR A 215 -18.39 0.22 -8.04
C TYR A 215 -18.66 -0.49 -6.72
N ILE A 216 -19.14 -1.73 -6.74
CA ILE A 216 -19.42 -2.48 -5.51
C ILE A 216 -18.15 -2.85 -4.73
N THR A 217 -17.01 -2.93 -5.41
CA THR A 217 -15.69 -3.19 -4.79
C THR A 217 -14.95 -1.92 -4.38
N ASP A 218 -15.47 -0.73 -4.71
CA ASP A 218 -14.83 0.53 -4.33
C ASP A 218 -14.75 0.64 -2.80
N ILE A 219 -13.62 1.13 -2.29
CA ILE A 219 -13.36 1.21 -0.85
C ILE A 219 -14.35 2.13 -0.12
N GLY A 220 -14.96 3.09 -0.83
CA GLY A 220 -16.01 3.97 -0.30
C GLY A 220 -17.41 3.34 -0.29
N VAL A 221 -17.61 2.21 -0.98
CA VAL A 221 -18.92 1.54 -1.13
C VAL A 221 -19.00 0.24 -0.35
N ARG A 222 -17.90 -0.52 -0.33
CA ARG A 222 -17.86 -1.84 0.32
C ARG A 222 -18.03 -1.72 1.83
N LYS A 223 -18.55 -2.79 2.46
CA LYS A 223 -18.91 -2.80 3.90
C LYS A 223 -17.93 -3.58 4.78
N ASP A 224 -17.00 -4.29 4.15
CA ASP A 224 -15.99 -5.16 4.75
C ASP A 224 -14.63 -4.44 4.85
N VAL A 225 -14.66 -3.13 5.07
CA VAL A 225 -13.50 -2.31 5.37
C VAL A 225 -13.61 -1.75 6.79
N VAL A 226 -12.47 -1.61 7.44
CA VAL A 226 -12.37 -1.05 8.78
C VAL A 226 -11.32 0.06 8.78
N LYS A 227 -11.60 1.13 9.53
CA LYS A 227 -10.61 2.19 9.76
C LYS A 227 -9.66 1.74 10.86
N VAL A 228 -8.37 1.64 10.54
CA VAL A 228 -7.32 1.13 11.44
C VAL A 228 -6.28 2.22 11.68
N ALA A 229 -5.94 2.46 12.94
CA ALA A 229 -4.85 3.37 13.30
C ALA A 229 -3.51 2.83 12.77
N VAL A 230 -2.57 3.72 12.49
CA VAL A 230 -1.31 3.33 11.83
C VAL A 230 -0.38 2.56 12.76
N GLU A 231 -0.47 2.86 14.05
CA GLU A 231 0.21 2.17 15.13
C GLU A 231 -0.28 0.72 15.23
N ASP A 232 -1.60 0.52 15.19
CA ASP A 232 -2.20 -0.82 15.22
C ASP A 232 -1.84 -1.64 13.98
N LEU A 233 -1.80 -0.99 12.80
CA LEU A 233 -1.38 -1.65 11.57
C LEU A 233 0.07 -2.16 11.69
N ALA A 234 1.01 -1.29 12.08
CA ALA A 234 2.41 -1.67 12.20
C ALA A 234 2.66 -2.74 13.29
N ALA A 235 1.94 -2.65 14.41
CA ALA A 235 2.03 -3.63 15.50
C ALA A 235 1.54 -5.02 15.06
N ASN A 236 0.42 -5.09 14.33
CA ASN A 236 -0.14 -6.36 13.84
C ASN A 236 0.68 -6.99 12.71
N LEU A 237 1.49 -6.20 11.99
CA LEU A 237 2.39 -6.66 10.94
C LEU A 237 3.74 -7.18 11.46
N GLY A 238 3.94 -7.20 12.79
CA GLY A 238 5.10 -7.83 13.43
C GLY A 238 6.39 -7.01 13.36
N TRP A 239 6.32 -5.68 13.15
CA TRP A 239 7.50 -4.83 13.19
C TRP A 239 7.95 -4.60 14.65
N GLN A 240 9.07 -5.22 15.03
CA GLN A 240 9.78 -4.88 16.26
C GLN A 240 10.75 -3.72 15.95
N PRO A 241 10.64 -2.55 16.60
CA PRO A 241 11.62 -1.48 16.42
C PRO A 241 13.01 -1.97 16.87
N PRO A 242 14.11 -1.47 16.27
CA PRO A 242 15.45 -1.81 16.73
C PRO A 242 15.59 -1.37 18.19
N HIS A 243 15.92 -2.32 19.07
CA HIS A 243 16.29 -2.03 20.44
C HIS A 243 17.52 -1.11 20.44
N GLU A 244 17.41 0.06 21.07
CA GLU A 244 18.57 0.83 21.48
C GLU A 244 19.36 -0.04 22.46
N GLU A 245 20.60 -0.40 22.10
CA GLU A 245 21.52 -1.15 22.96
C GLU A 245 21.89 -0.27 24.17
N GLU A 246 21.20 -0.48 25.28
CA GLU A 246 21.66 -0.04 26.58
C GLU A 246 22.77 -1.00 27.05
N THR A 247 24.02 -0.55 26.93
CA THR A 247 25.19 -1.25 27.45
C THR A 247 25.13 -1.32 28.97
N ALA A 248 24.71 -2.46 29.52
CA ALA A 248 24.83 -2.77 30.94
C ALA A 248 25.88 -3.86 31.17
N GLU A 249 26.96 -3.46 31.84
CA GLU A 249 28.07 -4.30 32.28
C GLU A 249 27.59 -5.53 33.07
N LYS A 250 28.03 -6.74 32.67
CA LYS A 250 27.85 -7.95 33.47
C LYS A 250 29.00 -8.11 34.48
N GLY A 251 28.75 -7.70 35.72
CA GLY A 251 29.53 -8.10 36.89
C GLY A 251 28.94 -9.32 37.59
N GLY A 252 29.73 -10.39 37.71
CA GLY A 252 29.88 -11.19 38.92
C GLY A 252 28.73 -12.07 39.43
N SER A 253 28.85 -13.37 39.13
CA SER A 253 28.29 -14.54 39.82
C SER A 253 28.22 -14.43 41.35
N GLU A 254 27.10 -14.85 41.96
CA GLU A 254 27.14 -15.56 43.25
C GLU A 254 25.93 -16.47 43.53
N ARG A 255 26.26 -17.69 43.99
CA ARG A 255 25.35 -18.79 44.35
C ARG A 255 24.82 -18.59 45.76
N VAL A 256 23.55 -18.95 45.94
CA VAL A 256 22.85 -19.08 47.24
C VAL A 256 23.47 -20.20 48.07
N VAL A 257 23.88 -19.90 49.32
CA VAL A 257 23.99 -20.88 50.41
C VAL A 257 23.39 -20.26 51.67
N ALA A 258 22.36 -20.90 52.20
CA ALA A 258 21.70 -20.55 53.46
C ALA A 258 22.35 -21.31 54.63
N LEU A 259 22.70 -20.61 55.71
CA LEU A 259 22.89 -21.16 57.06
C LEU A 259 22.40 -20.12 58.10
N LEU A 260 21.46 -20.54 58.95
CA LEU A 260 20.97 -19.83 60.15
C LEU A 260 21.88 -20.14 61.37
N PRO A 261 21.55 -19.67 62.59
CA PRO A 261 21.93 -18.39 63.19
C PRO A 261 22.97 -18.59 64.33
N MET A 262 23.65 -17.52 64.76
CA MET A 262 24.46 -17.56 66.00
C MET A 262 23.92 -16.59 67.04
N GLU A 263 23.69 -17.14 68.23
CA GLU A 263 23.17 -16.51 69.44
C GLU A 263 24.15 -15.48 70.04
N GLU A 264 23.55 -14.50 70.67
CA GLU A 264 24.16 -13.39 71.40
C GLU A 264 24.59 -13.85 72.81
N GLN A 265 25.85 -13.62 73.19
CA GLN A 265 26.29 -13.63 74.60
C GLN A 265 27.16 -12.40 74.89
N THR A 266 26.70 -11.66 75.89
CA THR A 266 27.23 -10.41 76.48
C THR A 266 28.62 -10.54 77.13
N PRO A 267 29.38 -9.43 77.24
CA PRO A 267 30.69 -9.39 77.88
C PRO A 267 30.61 -9.26 79.42
N LYS A 268 31.69 -9.68 80.09
CA LYS A 268 32.00 -9.36 81.51
C LYS A 268 32.79 -8.05 81.59
#